data_AF-A0A7J8MDS3-F1
#
_entry.id   AF-A0A7J8MDS3-F1
#
_cell.length_a   1.000
_cell.length_b   1.000
_cell.length_c   1.000
_cell.angle_alpha   90.00
_cell.angle_beta   90.00
_cell.angle_gamma   90.00
#
_symmetry.space_group_name_H-M   'P 1'
#
loop_
_entity.id
_entity.type
_entity.pdbx_description
1 polymer ?
#
loop_
_entity_poly.entity_id
_entity_poly.type
_entity_poly.pdbx_seq_one_letter_code
_entity_poly.pdbx_strand_id
1 'polypeptide(L)'
;LHYTWIDIGTPNVSFLVALDVGSDLLWVPCDCVQCAPLSASYYSSLDRDLSEYRPSGSSSSRHVPCSHQLCESSLNCKSSTQQCPYTIDYYTENTSSSGLLVEDTLHLASVDDHKLNTSVQASVIIGCGMKQSGGYLDGVAPDGLMGLGPGEISVPSVLAKAGLIRNSFSMCFDDEDSGRIYFGDKGPPTQESTHFLPSDGK
;
A
#
# COMPACT_ATOMS: atom_id res chain seq x y z
N LEU A 1 -2.57 13.68 8.32
CA LEU A 1 -2.18 12.39 7.70
C LEU A 1 -2.62 11.30 8.64
N HIS A 2 -3.19 10.22 8.11
CA HIS A 2 -3.59 9.06 8.91
C HIS A 2 -2.72 7.87 8.51
N TYR A 3 -2.43 7.01 9.48
CA TYR A 3 -1.55 5.87 9.32
C TYR A 3 -2.22 4.62 9.85
N THR A 4 -1.80 3.46 9.36
CA THR A 4 -2.25 2.19 9.91
C THR A 4 -1.13 1.16 9.86
N TRP A 5 -1.18 0.20 10.78
CA TRP A 5 -0.29 -0.94 10.77
C TRP A 5 -0.86 -2.01 9.84
N ILE A 6 -0.03 -2.49 8.92
CA ILE A 6 -0.34 -3.64 8.07
C ILE A 6 0.75 -4.68 8.18
N ASP A 7 0.41 -5.92 7.88
CA ASP A 7 1.32 -7.05 7.96
C ASP A 7 1.56 -7.64 6.56
N ILE A 8 2.83 -7.77 6.17
CA ILE A 8 3.24 -8.25 4.84
C ILE A 8 4.19 -9.44 4.97
N GLY A 9 4.00 -10.45 4.12
CA GLY A 9 4.94 -11.55 3.91
C GLY A 9 4.67 -12.82 4.72
N THR A 10 5.54 -13.82 4.53
CA THR A 10 5.49 -15.11 5.25
C THR A 10 6.91 -15.54 5.69
N PRO A 11 7.28 -15.39 6.98
CA PRO A 11 6.47 -14.84 8.08
C PRO A 11 6.14 -13.36 7.89
N ASN A 12 5.06 -12.89 8.53
CA ASN A 12 4.61 -11.52 8.39
C ASN A 12 5.49 -10.53 9.19
N VAL A 13 5.67 -9.35 8.61
CA VAL A 13 6.34 -8.20 9.21
C VAL A 13 5.39 -7.00 9.16
N SER A 14 5.34 -6.22 10.24
CA SER A 14 4.45 -5.07 10.36
C SER A 14 5.08 -3.79 9.80
N PHE A 15 4.28 -3.01 9.08
CA PHE A 15 4.65 -1.73 8.48
C PHE A 15 3.63 -0.65 8.82
N LEU A 16 4.09 0.53 9.23
CA LEU A 16 3.25 1.70 9.50
C LEU A 16 3.06 2.54 8.23
N VAL A 17 2.02 2.23 7.47
CA VAL A 17 1.79 2.89 6.18
C VAL A 17 0.93 4.14 6.31
N ALA A 18 1.31 5.20 5.59
CA ALA A 18 0.45 6.35 5.37
C ALA A 18 -0.74 5.97 4.47
N LEU A 19 -1.95 6.38 4.83
CA LEU A 19 -3.14 6.16 4.02
C LEU A 19 -3.28 7.27 2.97
N ASP A 20 -3.25 6.91 1.68
CA ASP A 20 -3.31 7.87 0.59
C ASP A 20 -4.42 7.55 -0.42
N VAL A 21 -5.47 8.34 -0.41
CA VAL A 21 -6.59 8.24 -1.38
C VAL A 21 -6.27 8.89 -2.73
N GLY A 22 -5.12 9.57 -2.85
CA GLY A 22 -4.66 10.26 -4.06
C GLY A 22 -3.76 9.44 -4.96
N SER A 23 -3.37 8.22 -4.55
CA SER A 23 -2.54 7.31 -5.34
C SER A 23 -2.99 5.86 -5.21
N ASP A 24 -2.50 4.99 -6.10
CA ASP A 24 -2.96 3.61 -6.20
C ASP A 24 -1.99 2.60 -5.58
N LEU A 25 -0.68 2.82 -5.66
CA LEU A 25 0.31 1.80 -5.30
C LEU A 25 0.56 1.73 -3.78
N LEU A 26 0.50 0.52 -3.21
CA LEU A 26 1.12 0.22 -1.92
C LEU A 26 2.64 0.06 -2.11
N TRP A 27 3.44 0.82 -1.37
CA TRP A 27 4.89 0.63 -1.35
C TRP A 27 5.43 0.73 0.08
N VAL A 28 6.52 0.01 0.34
CA VAL A 28 7.24 -0.02 1.62
C VAL A 28 8.75 0.12 1.37
N PRO A 29 9.53 0.67 2.30
CA PRO A 29 10.98 0.72 2.17
C PRO A 29 11.55 -0.71 2.05
N CYS A 30 12.42 -0.91 1.07
CA CYS A 30 12.90 -2.25 0.70
C CYS A 30 14.24 -2.17 0.01
N ASP A 31 15.19 -3.01 0.43
CA ASP A 31 16.59 -3.01 -0.04
C ASP A 31 17.12 -1.58 -0.21
N CYS A 32 17.00 -0.81 0.86
CA CYS A 32 17.02 0.64 0.81
C CYS A 32 18.36 1.18 0.31
N VAL A 33 18.30 2.03 -0.73
CA VAL A 33 19.43 2.81 -1.24
C VAL A 33 19.35 4.26 -0.74
N GLN A 34 18.15 4.83 -0.70
CA GLN A 34 17.89 6.19 -0.22
C GLN A 34 16.49 6.26 0.39
N CYS A 35 16.41 6.18 1.71
CA CYS A 35 15.14 6.21 2.44
C CYS A 35 15.23 7.06 3.71
N ALA A 36 14.06 7.35 4.28
CA ALA A 36 13.98 7.89 5.63
C ALA A 36 14.60 6.92 6.67
N PRO A 37 15.09 7.45 7.80
CA PRO A 37 15.50 6.62 8.93
C PRO A 37 14.35 5.71 9.40
N LEU A 38 14.66 4.47 9.79
CA LEU A 38 13.65 3.54 10.31
C LEU A 38 13.64 3.45 11.84
N SER A 39 14.58 4.13 12.53
CA SER A 39 14.60 4.10 13.99
C SER A 39 13.60 5.08 14.58
N ALA A 40 12.87 4.61 15.60
CA ALA A 40 11.90 5.41 16.35
C ALA A 40 12.50 6.69 16.93
N SER A 41 13.81 6.72 17.21
CA SER A 41 14.49 7.89 17.78
C SER A 41 14.42 9.14 16.90
N TYR A 42 14.14 8.97 15.60
CA TYR A 42 13.96 10.07 14.65
C TYR A 42 12.54 10.66 14.68
N TYR A 43 11.59 10.01 15.36
CA TYR A 43 10.17 10.33 15.30
C TYR A 43 9.58 10.44 16.71
N SER A 44 9.10 11.64 17.08
CA SER A 44 8.52 11.88 18.41
C SER A 44 7.24 11.10 18.68
N SER A 45 6.56 10.61 17.64
CA SER A 45 5.27 9.92 17.70
C SER A 45 5.37 8.40 17.60
N LEU A 46 6.57 7.81 17.49
CA LEU A 46 6.75 6.36 17.37
C LEU A 46 7.26 5.76 18.68
N ASP A 47 6.69 4.61 19.04
CA ASP A 47 7.05 3.83 20.23
C ASP A 47 7.95 2.62 19.90
N ARG A 48 8.14 2.32 18.61
CA ARG A 48 8.95 1.20 18.11
C ARG A 48 9.66 1.55 16.80
N ASP A 49 10.75 0.86 16.54
CA ASP A 49 11.43 0.92 15.25
C ASP A 49 10.52 0.40 14.12
N LEU A 50 10.68 1.00 12.95
CA LEU A 50 10.01 0.67 11.70
C LEU A 50 10.72 -0.49 10.99
N SER A 51 10.11 -1.01 9.93
CA SER A 51 10.57 -2.20 9.24
C SER A 51 11.18 -1.89 7.88
N GLU A 52 12.09 -2.76 7.42
CA GLU A 52 12.54 -2.78 6.03
C GLU A 52 12.08 -4.08 5.39
N TYR A 53 11.28 -3.99 4.33
CA TYR A 53 10.82 -5.18 3.62
C TYR A 53 11.99 -5.82 2.86
N ARG A 54 12.10 -7.14 3.00
CA ARG A 54 13.13 -7.94 2.32
C ARG A 54 12.46 -9.06 1.53
N PRO A 55 12.47 -9.01 0.19
CA PRO A 55 11.85 -10.06 -0.63
C PRO A 55 12.39 -11.45 -0.29
N SER A 56 13.69 -11.56 0.00
CA SER A 56 14.35 -12.81 0.39
C SER A 56 13.97 -13.32 1.79
N GLY A 57 13.38 -12.47 2.63
CA GLY A 57 12.92 -12.79 3.97
C GLY A 57 11.50 -13.38 4.02
N SER A 58 10.76 -13.33 2.90
CA SER A 58 9.39 -13.82 2.80
C SER A 58 9.30 -14.99 1.82
N SER A 59 8.80 -16.12 2.30
CA SER A 59 8.59 -17.33 1.47
C SER A 59 7.44 -17.21 0.47
N SER A 60 6.57 -16.21 0.63
CA SER A 60 5.47 -15.90 -0.29
C SER A 60 5.81 -14.82 -1.32
N SER A 61 6.97 -14.16 -1.18
CA SER A 61 7.42 -13.11 -2.09
C SER A 61 7.75 -13.65 -3.49
N ARG A 62 7.30 -12.92 -4.51
CA ARG A 62 7.55 -13.21 -5.93
C ARG A 62 7.88 -11.93 -6.69
N HIS A 63 8.81 -12.01 -7.62
CA HIS A 63 9.08 -10.88 -8.51
C HIS A 63 7.95 -10.72 -9.53
N VAL A 64 7.51 -9.48 -9.74
CA VAL A 64 6.56 -9.14 -10.80
C VAL A 64 7.36 -8.91 -12.09
N PRO A 65 7.19 -9.74 -13.14
CA PRO A 65 7.91 -9.55 -14.40
C PRO A 65 7.33 -8.39 -15.21
N CYS A 66 8.10 -7.81 -16.12
CA CYS A 66 7.63 -6.71 -16.97
C CYS A 66 6.50 -7.09 -17.94
N SER A 67 6.30 -8.39 -18.19
CA SER A 67 5.14 -8.90 -18.93
C SER A 67 3.85 -8.92 -18.12
N HIS A 68 3.91 -8.64 -16.82
CA HIS A 68 2.73 -8.60 -15.95
C HIS A 68 1.82 -7.42 -16.35
N GLN A 69 0.51 -7.63 -16.36
CA GLN A 69 -0.45 -6.62 -16.83
C GLN A 69 -0.42 -5.31 -16.03
N LEU A 70 -0.07 -5.41 -14.74
CA LEU A 70 0.01 -4.27 -13.81
C LEU A 70 1.40 -3.59 -13.83
N CYS A 71 2.29 -3.98 -14.75
CA CYS A 71 3.57 -3.31 -14.95
C CYS A 71 3.42 -2.14 -15.94
N GLU A 72 3.08 -0.96 -15.44
CA GLU A 72 2.92 0.24 -16.27
C GLU A 72 4.25 0.67 -16.94
N SER A 73 5.37 0.47 -16.25
CA SER A 73 6.71 0.79 -16.74
C SER A 73 7.35 -0.33 -17.60
N SER A 74 6.54 -1.21 -18.19
CA SER A 74 7.01 -2.31 -19.05
C SER A 74 7.91 -1.83 -20.21
N LEU A 75 7.70 -0.62 -20.71
CA LEU A 75 8.54 0.02 -21.75
C LEU A 75 9.98 0.31 -21.29
N ASN A 76 10.20 0.43 -19.98
CA ASN A 76 11.53 0.67 -19.39
C ASN A 76 12.33 -0.63 -19.18
N CYS A 77 11.76 -1.78 -19.56
CA CYS A 77 12.38 -3.09 -19.40
C CYS A 77 13.14 -3.53 -20.65
N LYS A 78 14.28 -4.20 -20.44
CA LYS A 78 15.07 -4.79 -21.53
C LYS A 78 14.54 -6.15 -21.98
N SER A 79 13.76 -6.82 -21.13
CA SER A 79 13.16 -8.14 -21.38
C SER A 79 11.81 -8.25 -20.67
N SER A 80 10.90 -9.06 -21.23
CA SER A 80 9.60 -9.38 -20.63
C SER A 80 9.69 -10.14 -19.30
N THR A 81 10.83 -10.79 -19.05
CA THR A 81 11.12 -11.55 -17.81
C THR A 81 11.90 -10.74 -16.78
N GLN A 82 12.34 -9.53 -17.13
CA GLN A 82 12.98 -8.63 -16.17
C GLN A 82 11.96 -8.26 -15.08
N GLN A 83 12.44 -7.99 -13.87
CA GLN A 83 11.58 -7.47 -12.81
C GLN A 83 11.08 -6.07 -13.18
N CYS A 84 9.79 -5.83 -12.95
CA CYS A 84 9.12 -4.59 -13.32
C CYS A 84 9.63 -3.43 -12.45
N PRO A 85 10.26 -2.40 -13.04
CA PRO A 85 10.57 -1.18 -12.32
C PRO A 85 9.29 -0.38 -12.08
N TYR A 86 9.29 0.46 -11.05
CA TYR A 86 8.27 1.49 -10.89
C TYR A 86 8.91 2.79 -10.42
N THR A 87 8.26 3.90 -10.79
CA THR A 87 8.49 5.22 -10.24
C THR A 87 7.12 5.88 -10.12
N ILE A 88 6.83 6.45 -8.96
CA ILE A 88 5.63 7.23 -8.71
C ILE A 88 6.02 8.60 -8.15
N ASP A 89 5.55 9.64 -8.81
CA ASP A 89 5.70 11.04 -8.40
C ASP A 89 4.41 11.52 -7.73
N TYR A 90 4.55 12.27 -6.65
CA TYR A 90 3.44 12.84 -5.89
C TYR A 90 3.38 14.35 -6.10
N TYR A 91 2.20 14.94 -5.86
CA TYR A 91 1.96 16.37 -6.13
C TYR A 91 2.84 17.31 -5.29
N THR A 92 3.32 16.86 -4.13
CA THR A 92 4.22 17.64 -3.28
C THR A 92 5.61 17.72 -3.89
N GLU A 93 6.24 18.90 -3.77
CA GLU A 93 7.50 19.20 -4.46
C GLU A 93 8.55 18.10 -4.28
N ASN A 94 9.06 17.60 -5.41
CA ASN A 94 10.11 16.58 -5.50
C ASN A 94 9.85 15.32 -4.66
N THR A 95 8.60 14.96 -4.40
CA THR A 95 8.25 13.78 -3.60
C THR A 95 7.97 12.59 -4.51
N SER A 96 8.77 11.53 -4.41
CA SER A 96 8.63 10.32 -5.24
C SER A 96 9.05 9.06 -4.49
N SER A 97 8.60 7.91 -4.99
CA SER A 97 9.07 6.57 -4.58
C SER A 97 9.38 5.75 -5.83
N SER A 98 10.50 5.03 -5.82
CA SER A 98 10.92 4.21 -6.94
C SER A 98 11.65 2.94 -6.52
N GLY A 99 11.58 1.93 -7.37
CA GLY A 99 12.21 0.64 -7.14
C GLY A 99 11.64 -0.44 -8.05
N LEU A 100 11.34 -1.60 -7.48
CA LEU A 100 10.88 -2.77 -8.22
C LEU A 100 9.54 -3.28 -7.67
N LEU A 101 8.66 -3.77 -8.54
CA LEU A 101 7.43 -4.40 -8.10
C LEU A 101 7.69 -5.84 -7.64
N VAL A 102 7.03 -6.20 -6.55
CA VAL A 102 6.96 -7.56 -6.00
C VAL A 102 5.51 -7.90 -5.71
N GLU A 103 5.18 -9.18 -5.74
CA GLU A 103 3.93 -9.72 -5.25
C GLU A 103 4.21 -10.42 -3.92
N ASP A 104 3.43 -10.12 -2.89
CA ASP A 104 3.51 -10.83 -1.61
C ASP A 104 2.14 -10.84 -0.90
N THR A 105 2.07 -11.51 0.25
CA THR A 105 0.86 -11.70 1.03
C THR A 105 0.65 -10.54 2.00
N LEU A 106 -0.46 -9.82 1.86
CA LEU A 106 -0.99 -8.88 2.83
C LEU A 106 -1.93 -9.62 3.79
N HIS A 107 -1.75 -9.39 5.09
CA HIS A 107 -2.62 -9.93 6.14
C HIS A 107 -3.51 -8.82 6.69
N LEU A 108 -4.82 -9.04 6.66
CA LEU A 108 -5.84 -8.11 7.14
C LEU A 108 -6.68 -8.76 8.23
N ALA A 109 -7.10 -7.98 9.21
CA ALA A 109 -8.07 -8.46 10.20
C ALA A 109 -9.45 -8.61 9.55
N SER A 110 -10.11 -9.75 9.78
CA SER A 110 -11.51 -9.95 9.39
C SER A 110 -12.44 -9.41 10.48
N VAL A 111 -13.46 -8.68 10.06
CA VAL A 111 -14.55 -8.22 10.92
C VAL A 111 -15.75 -9.12 10.64
N ASP A 112 -15.82 -10.25 11.33
CA ASP A 112 -16.99 -11.12 11.33
C ASP A 112 -17.58 -11.14 12.74
N ASP A 113 -18.86 -10.75 12.89
CA ASP A 113 -19.56 -10.55 14.18
C ASP A 113 -19.57 -11.80 15.09
N HIS A 114 -19.21 -12.96 14.54
CA HIS A 114 -19.16 -14.23 15.25
C HIS A 114 -17.76 -14.79 15.50
N LYS A 115 -16.69 -14.18 14.94
CA LYS A 115 -15.30 -14.64 15.09
C LYS A 115 -14.33 -13.47 15.10
N LEU A 116 -14.22 -12.80 16.25
CA LEU A 116 -13.03 -12.02 16.56
C LEU A 116 -11.80 -12.94 16.38
N ASN A 117 -10.83 -12.53 15.53
CA ASN A 117 -9.51 -13.14 15.30
C ASN A 117 -9.31 -14.02 14.05
N THR A 118 -10.13 -13.94 13.00
CA THR A 118 -9.73 -14.52 11.70
C THR A 118 -8.94 -13.49 10.87
N SER A 119 -7.80 -13.88 10.30
CA SER A 119 -7.07 -13.07 9.33
C SER A 119 -7.47 -13.43 7.90
N VAL A 120 -7.59 -12.42 7.05
CA VAL A 120 -7.71 -12.57 5.59
C VAL A 120 -6.33 -12.38 5.00
N GLN A 121 -5.92 -13.29 4.14
CA GLN A 121 -4.69 -13.19 3.36
C GLN A 121 -5.04 -12.83 1.92
N ALA A 122 -4.31 -11.88 1.35
CA ALA A 122 -4.49 -11.46 -0.03
C ALA A 122 -3.13 -11.31 -0.72
N SER A 123 -3.03 -11.82 -1.95
CA SER A 123 -1.88 -11.54 -2.82
C SER A 123 -2.01 -10.11 -3.33
N VAL A 124 -1.02 -9.26 -3.06
CA VAL A 124 -1.00 -7.86 -3.48
C VAL A 124 0.31 -7.52 -4.16
N ILE A 125 0.28 -6.56 -5.08
CA ILE A 125 1.51 -5.99 -5.65
C ILE A 125 1.97 -4.85 -4.74
N ILE A 126 3.24 -4.89 -4.40
CA ILE A 126 3.90 -3.95 -3.52
C ILE A 126 5.08 -3.34 -4.29
N GLY A 127 5.24 -2.03 -4.17
CA GLY A 127 6.49 -1.36 -4.53
C GLY A 127 7.56 -1.63 -3.48
N CYS A 128 8.61 -2.36 -3.85
CA CYS A 128 9.86 -2.40 -3.10
C CYS A 128 10.54 -1.03 -3.26
N GLY A 129 10.28 -0.12 -2.34
CA GLY A 129 10.75 1.27 -2.36
C GLY A 129 12.22 1.37 -2.00
N MET A 130 13.09 1.30 -3.01
CA MET A 130 14.53 1.38 -2.85
C MET A 130 15.03 2.82 -2.72
N LYS A 131 14.31 3.77 -3.35
CA LYS A 131 14.66 5.20 -3.34
C LYS A 131 13.42 6.05 -3.17
N GLN A 132 13.41 6.91 -2.16
CA GLN A 132 12.42 7.98 -1.99
C GLN A 132 13.08 9.37 -2.09
N SER A 133 12.25 10.38 -2.35
CA SER A 133 12.66 11.79 -2.39
C SER A 133 11.61 12.69 -1.73
N GLY A 134 11.97 13.95 -1.52
CA GLY A 134 11.07 14.96 -0.97
C GLY A 134 10.62 14.64 0.45
N GLY A 135 9.36 14.95 0.77
CA GLY A 135 8.82 14.81 2.14
C GLY A 135 8.88 13.39 2.70
N TYR A 136 9.03 12.36 1.87
CA TYR A 136 9.23 11.00 2.37
C TYR A 136 10.56 10.81 3.08
N LEU A 137 11.64 11.49 2.67
CA LEU A 137 12.91 11.48 3.39
C LEU A 137 12.81 12.21 4.73
N ASP A 138 11.87 13.16 4.84
CA ASP A 138 11.59 13.93 6.06
C ASP A 138 10.63 13.21 7.01
N GLY A 139 10.16 12.00 6.66
CA GLY A 139 9.34 11.18 7.55
C GLY A 139 7.83 11.29 7.37
N VAL A 140 7.34 11.75 6.21
CA VAL A 140 5.89 11.74 5.90
C VAL A 140 5.32 10.32 5.79
N ALA A 141 6.11 9.37 5.30
CA ALA A 141 5.72 7.96 5.11
C ALA A 141 6.95 7.04 5.26
N PRO A 142 7.63 7.06 6.42
CA PRO A 142 8.94 6.44 6.57
C PRO A 142 8.90 4.92 6.44
N ASP A 143 7.78 4.30 6.81
CA ASP A 143 7.55 2.85 6.74
C ASP A 143 6.62 2.46 5.56
N GLY A 144 6.42 3.37 4.62
CA GLY A 144 5.63 3.15 3.41
C GLY A 144 4.30 3.89 3.38
N LEU A 145 3.58 3.67 2.28
CA LEU A 145 2.32 4.33 1.94
C LEU A 145 1.41 3.31 1.25
N MET A 146 0.15 3.28 1.65
CA MET A 146 -0.90 2.48 1.03
C MET A 146 -1.78 3.37 0.15
N GLY A 147 -1.65 3.21 -1.16
CA GLY A 147 -2.57 3.78 -2.13
C GLY A 147 -3.96 3.14 -2.02
N LEU A 148 -4.97 4.00 -1.93
CA LEU A 148 -6.39 3.67 -1.82
C LEU A 148 -7.21 4.22 -3.01
N GLY A 149 -6.52 4.72 -4.04
CA GLY A 149 -7.14 5.20 -5.26
C GLY A 149 -7.86 4.11 -6.05
N PRO A 150 -8.61 4.51 -7.10
CA PRO A 150 -9.45 3.61 -7.89
C PRO A 150 -8.67 2.73 -8.88
N GLY A 151 -7.35 2.88 -8.98
CA GLY A 151 -6.52 2.16 -9.94
C GLY A 151 -6.48 0.65 -9.69
N GLU A 152 -6.19 -0.08 -10.76
CA GLU A 152 -6.30 -1.54 -10.79
C GLU A 152 -5.31 -2.27 -9.87
N ILE A 153 -4.21 -1.60 -9.50
CA ILE A 153 -3.13 -2.10 -8.64
C ILE A 153 -3.38 -1.82 -7.14
N SER A 154 -4.36 -0.97 -6.80
CA SER A 154 -4.59 -0.58 -5.42
C SER A 154 -5.12 -1.73 -4.56
N VAL A 155 -4.81 -1.66 -3.27
CA VAL A 155 -5.27 -2.65 -2.28
C VAL A 155 -6.79 -2.89 -2.36
N PRO A 156 -7.68 -1.87 -2.33
CA PRO A 156 -9.11 -2.11 -2.43
C PRO A 156 -9.50 -2.80 -3.76
N SER A 157 -8.92 -2.39 -4.89
CA SER A 157 -9.19 -2.98 -6.21
C SER A 157 -8.76 -4.45 -6.28
N VAL A 158 -7.57 -4.78 -5.76
CA VAL A 158 -7.04 -6.15 -5.74
C VAL A 158 -7.91 -7.06 -4.86
N LEU A 159 -8.25 -6.61 -3.65
CA LEU A 159 -9.11 -7.36 -2.73
C LEU A 159 -10.49 -7.63 -3.35
N ALA A 160 -11.07 -6.63 -4.04
CA ALA A 160 -12.37 -6.77 -4.67
C ALA A 160 -12.33 -7.74 -5.86
N LYS A 161 -11.30 -7.68 -6.71
CA LYS A 161 -11.12 -8.62 -7.83
C LYS A 161 -10.89 -10.05 -7.37
N ALA A 162 -10.22 -10.23 -6.22
CA ALA A 162 -10.06 -11.54 -5.59
C ALA A 162 -11.38 -12.07 -4.98
N GLY A 163 -12.46 -11.28 -4.98
CA GLY A 163 -13.75 -11.65 -4.41
C GLY A 163 -13.77 -11.64 -2.88
N LEU A 164 -12.76 -11.05 -2.23
CA LEU A 164 -12.63 -11.01 -0.77
C LEU A 164 -13.54 -9.94 -0.15
N ILE A 165 -13.75 -8.85 -0.89
CA ILE A 165 -14.58 -7.72 -0.47
C ILE A 165 -15.45 -7.22 -1.61
N ARG A 166 -16.40 -6.34 -1.30
CA ARG A 166 -17.00 -5.47 -2.30
C ARG A 166 -16.00 -4.37 -2.68
N ASN A 167 -16.06 -3.86 -3.91
CA ASN A 167 -15.18 -2.78 -4.37
C ASN A 167 -15.54 -1.43 -3.74
N SER A 168 -15.25 -1.29 -2.45
CA SER A 168 -15.49 -0.10 -1.64
C SER A 168 -14.64 -0.16 -0.38
N PHE A 169 -14.39 0.98 0.25
CA PHE A 169 -13.85 1.06 1.59
C PHE A 169 -14.38 2.31 2.28
N SER A 170 -14.31 2.34 3.60
CA SER A 170 -14.62 3.52 4.41
C SER A 170 -13.47 3.81 5.37
N MET A 171 -13.31 5.09 5.70
CA MET A 171 -12.44 5.54 6.78
C MET A 171 -13.29 6.35 7.75
N CYS A 172 -13.25 6.00 9.03
CA CYS A 172 -13.97 6.69 10.08
C CYS A 172 -12.98 7.10 11.16
N PHE A 173 -12.86 8.40 11.40
CA PHE A 173 -11.98 8.98 12.41
C PHE A 173 -12.80 9.61 13.54
N ASP A 174 -12.29 9.54 14.75
CA ASP A 174 -12.85 10.19 15.93
C ASP A 174 -12.07 11.47 16.30
N ASP A 175 -12.56 12.20 17.30
CA ASP A 175 -11.96 13.47 17.74
C ASP A 175 -10.64 13.27 18.54
N GLU A 176 -10.25 12.02 18.82
CA GLU A 176 -9.03 11.66 19.57
C GLU A 176 -7.89 11.23 18.63
N ASP A 177 -7.95 11.63 17.35
CA ASP A 177 -7.00 11.24 16.30
C ASP A 177 -6.93 9.71 16.05
N SER A 178 -7.93 8.97 16.51
CA SER A 178 -8.09 7.53 16.28
C SER A 178 -9.07 7.28 15.13
N GLY A 179 -9.04 6.08 14.58
CA GLY A 179 -10.00 5.69 13.55
C GLY A 179 -9.82 4.28 13.05
N ARG A 180 -10.65 3.92 12.09
CA ARG A 180 -10.64 2.61 11.43
C ARG A 180 -10.84 2.77 9.94
N ILE A 181 -10.16 1.91 9.19
CA ILE A 181 -10.42 1.67 7.78
C ILE A 181 -11.13 0.32 7.64
N TYR A 182 -12.22 0.28 6.88
CA TYR A 182 -12.95 -0.94 6.59
C TYR A 182 -12.98 -1.18 5.08
N PHE A 183 -12.43 -2.32 4.66
CA PHE A 183 -12.52 -2.76 3.27
C PHE A 183 -13.84 -3.53 3.03
N GLY A 184 -14.54 -3.19 1.95
CA GLY A 184 -15.84 -3.76 1.59
C GLY A 184 -17.05 -3.09 2.23
N ASP A 185 -16.84 -2.06 3.05
CA ASP A 185 -17.91 -1.30 3.66
C ASP A 185 -18.69 -0.48 2.61
N LYS A 186 -20.01 -0.50 2.72
CA LYS A 186 -20.94 0.26 1.86
C LYS A 186 -21.67 1.36 2.62
N GLY A 187 -21.36 1.50 3.91
CA GLY A 187 -22.12 2.32 4.85
C GLY A 187 -23.58 1.88 4.94
N PRO A 188 -24.47 2.75 5.44
CA PRO A 188 -25.87 2.40 5.67
C PRO A 188 -26.61 2.12 4.35
N PRO A 189 -27.65 1.28 4.36
CA PRO A 189 -28.45 0.99 3.15
C PRO A 189 -29.09 2.23 2.48
N THR A 190 -29.23 3.33 3.23
CA THR A 190 -29.78 4.61 2.78
C THR A 190 -28.71 5.58 2.28
N GLN A 191 -27.46 5.14 2.16
CA GLN A 191 -26.39 6.01 1.67
C GLN A 191 -26.58 6.31 0.18
N GLU A 192 -26.73 7.59 -0.12
CA GLU A 192 -26.71 8.10 -1.50
C GLU A 192 -25.27 8.09 -2.04
N SER A 193 -25.11 7.80 -3.33
CA SER A 193 -23.81 7.75 -4.00
C SER A 193 -23.79 8.64 -5.24
N THR A 194 -22.69 9.36 -5.46
CA THR A 194 -22.38 9.97 -6.74
C THR A 194 -21.28 9.18 -7.43
N HIS A 195 -21.42 8.96 -8.74
CA HIS A 195 -20.35 8.34 -9.52
C HIS A 195 -19.16 9.29 -9.62
N PHE A 196 -17.95 8.73 -9.67
CA PHE A 196 -16.76 9.49 -10.05
C PHE A 196 -16.95 10.02 -11.47
N LEU A 197 -16.61 11.29 -11.66
CA LEU A 197 -16.52 11.87 -12.99
C LEU A 197 -15.17 11.44 -13.59
N PRO A 198 -15.15 10.78 -14.75
CA PRO A 198 -13.90 10.45 -15.40
C PRO A 198 -13.14 11.74 -15.71
N SER A 199 -11.83 11.74 -15.45
CA SER A 199 -10.92 12.86 -15.73
C SER A 199 -10.98 13.33 -17.18
N ASP A 200 -11.36 12.43 -18.09
CA ASP A 200 -11.36 12.64 -19.53
C ASP A 200 -12.72 13.13 -20.07
N GLY A 201 -13.70 13.37 -19.18
CA GLY A 201 -15.01 13.90 -19.55
C GLY A 201 -15.84 13.02 -20.49
N LYS A 202 -15.56 11.71 -20.54
CA LYS A 202 -16.29 10.72 -21.33
C LYS A 202 -17.04 9.72 -20.47
#